data_AF-A0A530ZN04-F1
#
_entry.id   AF-A0A530ZN04-F1
#
_cell.length_a   1.000
_cell.length_b   1.000
_cell.length_c   1.000
_cell.angle_alpha   90.00
_cell.angle_beta   90.00
_cell.angle_gamma   90.00
#
_symmetry.space_group_name_H-M   'P 1'
#
loop_
_entity.id
_entity.type
_entity.pdbx_description
1 polymer ?
#
loop_
_entity_poly.entity_id
_entity_poly.type
_entity_poly.pdbx_seq_one_letter_code
_entity_poly.pdbx_strand_id
1 'polypeptide(L)'
;SLIHDDLPAMDDDDLRRGQPTVHKAFDEATAILAGDALLALAFDIIADEATVLPGERRAALVLALARAAGAGGMVGGQTLDLEAERIR
;
A
#
# COMPACT_ATOMS: atom_id res chain seq x y z
N SER A 1 -0.73 -0.82 -1.55
CA SER A 1 -1.35 -2.15 -1.65
C SER A 1 -0.96 -2.79 -2.96
N LEU A 2 -1.51 -2.40 -4.12
CA LEU A 2 -1.40 -3.16 -5.37
C LEU A 2 -0.01 -3.70 -5.74
N ILE A 3 1.06 -2.91 -5.57
CA ILE A 3 2.43 -3.39 -5.85
C ILE A 3 2.80 -4.60 -4.99
N HIS A 4 2.45 -4.56 -3.70
CA HIS A 4 2.66 -5.66 -2.78
C HIS A 4 1.69 -6.80 -3.05
N ASP A 5 0.43 -6.51 -3.38
CA ASP A 5 -0.59 -7.52 -3.72
C ASP A 5 -0.20 -8.33 -4.96
N ASP A 6 0.46 -7.70 -5.92
CA ASP A 6 0.92 -8.36 -7.14
C ASP A 6 2.10 -9.32 -6.89
N LEU A 7 2.71 -9.36 -5.70
CA LEU A 7 3.88 -10.21 -5.44
C LEU A 7 3.52 -11.71 -5.47
N PRO A 8 4.48 -12.60 -5.77
CA PRO A 8 4.24 -14.05 -5.77
C PRO A 8 3.75 -14.65 -4.45
N ALA A 9 4.01 -13.96 -3.34
CA ALA A 9 3.54 -14.38 -2.01
C ALA A 9 2.09 -13.98 -1.71
N MET A 10 1.45 -13.23 -2.62
CA MET A 10 0.12 -12.65 -2.51
C MET A 10 -0.72 -13.15 -3.71
N ASP A 11 -1.13 -12.28 -4.64
CA ASP A 11 -1.98 -12.64 -5.78
C ASP A 11 -1.19 -13.27 -6.95
N ASP A 12 0.15 -13.13 -6.95
CA ASP A 12 1.06 -13.60 -8.02
C ASP A 12 0.66 -13.10 -9.43
N ASP A 13 0.17 -11.86 -9.52
CA ASP A 13 -0.25 -11.26 -10.77
C ASP A 13 0.95 -10.89 -11.66
N ASP A 14 1.02 -11.45 -12.86
CA ASP A 14 2.03 -11.10 -13.87
C ASP A 14 1.74 -9.75 -14.56
N LEU A 15 0.46 -9.42 -14.69
CA LEU A 15 -0.02 -8.26 -15.44
C LEU A 15 -1.10 -7.49 -14.67
N ARG A 16 -0.98 -6.17 -14.65
CA ARG A 16 -2.02 -5.27 -14.14
C ARG A 16 -2.38 -4.26 -15.21
N ARG A 17 -3.67 -4.25 -15.60
CA ARG A 17 -4.21 -3.37 -16.67
C ARG A 17 -3.44 -3.49 -18.00
N GLY A 18 -3.04 -4.71 -18.34
CA GLY A 18 -2.31 -5.02 -19.58
C GLY A 18 -0.83 -4.63 -19.58
N GLN A 19 -0.27 -4.22 -18.43
CA GLN A 19 1.15 -3.91 -18.26
C GLN A 19 1.78 -4.89 -17.27
N PRO A 20 3.08 -5.20 -17.39
CA PRO A 20 3.80 -5.98 -16.37
C PRO A 20 3.66 -5.35 -15.00
N THR A 21 3.40 -6.17 -13.98
CA THR A 21 3.43 -5.74 -12.58
C THR A 21 4.85 -5.36 -12.18
N VAL A 22 5.01 -4.62 -11.08
CA VAL A 22 6.32 -4.03 -10.72
C VAL A 22 7.39 -5.10 -10.54
N HIS A 23 7.05 -6.23 -9.92
CA HIS A 23 8.00 -7.31 -9.69
C HIS A 23 8.39 -8.03 -11.00
N LYS A 24 7.54 -7.99 -12.04
CA LYS A 24 7.85 -8.51 -13.38
C LYS A 24 8.63 -7.52 -14.24
N ALA A 25 8.35 -6.22 -14.12
CA ALA A 25 9.06 -5.18 -14.86
C ALA A 25 10.48 -4.94 -14.32
N PHE A 26 10.69 -5.21 -13.03
CA PHE A 26 11.95 -5.01 -12.31
C PHE A 26 12.33 -6.31 -11.60
N ASP A 27 12.17 -6.36 -10.28
CA ASP A 27 12.35 -7.53 -9.43
C ASP A 27 11.49 -7.40 -8.17
N GLU A 28 11.36 -8.50 -7.41
CA GLU A 28 10.56 -8.52 -6.18
C GLU A 28 11.08 -7.56 -5.11
N ALA A 29 12.40 -7.44 -4.95
CA ALA A 29 13.01 -6.54 -3.95
C ALA A 29 12.64 -5.08 -4.23
N THR A 30 12.71 -4.67 -5.49
CA THR A 30 12.32 -3.35 -5.97
C THR A 30 10.83 -3.12 -5.78
N ALA A 31 9.98 -4.12 -6.06
CA ALA A 31 8.54 -4.01 -5.82
C ALA A 31 8.21 -3.81 -4.32
N ILE A 32 8.85 -4.58 -3.44
CA ILE A 32 8.70 -4.44 -1.99
C ILE A 32 9.08 -3.01 -1.56
N LEU A 33 10.28 -2.57 -1.92
CA LEU A 33 10.78 -1.24 -1.53
C LEU A 33 9.98 -0.10 -2.16
N ALA A 34 9.45 -0.28 -3.38
CA ALA A 34 8.58 0.71 -4.01
C ALA A 34 7.25 0.87 -3.24
N GLY A 35 6.63 -0.24 -2.83
CA GLY A 35 5.42 -0.18 -2.01
C GLY A 35 5.68 0.47 -0.64
N ASP A 36 6.80 0.13 0.01
CA ASP A 36 7.21 0.72 1.29
C ASP A 36 7.45 2.23 1.17
N ALA A 37 8.20 2.64 0.14
CA ALA A 37 8.49 4.04 -0.11
C ALA A 37 7.23 4.84 -0.44
N LEU A 38 6.31 4.30 -1.25
CA LEU A 38 5.05 4.97 -1.58
C LEU A 38 4.13 5.14 -0.37
N LEU A 39 4.10 4.15 0.54
CA LEU A 39 3.34 4.29 1.79
C LEU A 39 3.95 5.38 2.68
N ALA A 40 5.27 5.41 2.84
CA ALA A 40 5.96 6.46 3.61
C ALA A 40 5.74 7.84 2.98
N LEU A 41 5.84 7.94 1.65
CA LEU A 41 5.62 9.18 0.90
C LEU A 41 4.19 9.71 1.05
N ALA A 42 3.18 8.84 1.18
CA ALA A 42 1.82 9.28 1.42
C ALA A 42 1.68 10.07 2.73
N PHE A 43 2.36 9.63 3.80
CA PHE A 43 2.38 10.36 5.08
C PHE A 43 3.17 11.67 4.97
N ASP A 44 4.32 11.63 4.29
CA ASP A 44 5.16 12.79 4.04
C ASP A 44 4.37 13.90 3.33
N ILE A 45 3.70 13.57 2.22
CA ILE A 45 2.85 14.50 1.46
C ILE A 45 1.79 15.14 2.34
N ILE A 46 1.09 14.37 3.18
CA ILE A 46 0.03 14.91 4.03
C ILE A 46 0.60 15.82 5.12
N ALA A 47 1.76 15.48 5.69
CA ALA A 47 2.36 16.21 6.80
C ALA A 47 3.12 17.48 6.37
N ASP A 48 3.63 17.50 5.14
CA ASP A 48 4.44 18.58 4.57
C ASP A 48 3.70 19.93 4.53
N GLU A 49 4.44 21.02 4.68
CA GLU A 49 3.90 22.39 4.68
C GLU A 49 3.37 22.84 3.31
N ALA A 50 3.87 22.24 2.22
CA ALA A 50 3.36 22.43 0.87
C ALA A 50 1.92 21.92 0.71
N THR A 51 1.47 20.99 1.56
CA THR A 51 0.04 20.69 1.70
C THR A 51 -0.61 21.81 2.52
N VAL A 52 -1.19 22.77 1.80
CA VAL A 52 -1.75 24.03 2.33
C VAL A 52 -3.05 23.78 3.13
N LEU A 53 -2.89 23.20 4.31
CA LEU A 53 -3.91 22.97 5.33
C LEU A 53 -3.36 23.38 6.70
N PRO A 54 -4.22 23.78 7.66
CA PRO A 54 -3.80 23.94 9.05
C PRO A 54 -3.14 22.66 9.58
N GLY A 55 -2.09 22.80 10.40
CA GLY A 55 -1.35 21.65 10.93
C GLY A 55 -2.22 20.62 11.66
N GLU A 56 -3.25 21.07 12.38
CA GLU A 56 -4.23 20.19 13.03
C GLU A 56 -5.01 19.31 12.03
N ARG A 57 -5.34 19.86 10.85
CA ARG A 57 -6.00 19.08 9.79
C ARG A 57 -5.04 18.09 9.15
N ARG A 58 -3.77 18.46 8.93
CA ARG A 58 -2.73 17.52 8.45
C ARG A 58 -2.56 16.36 9.43
N ALA A 59 -2.44 16.64 10.73
CA ALA A 59 -2.34 15.62 11.76
C ALA A 59 -3.58 14.69 11.79
N ALA A 60 -4.78 15.24 11.69
CA ALA A 60 -6.01 14.46 11.64
C ALA A 60 -6.06 13.54 10.39
N LEU A 61 -5.62 14.03 9.23
CA LEU A 61 -5.54 13.26 8.00
C LEU A 61 -4.48 12.15 8.06
N VAL A 62 -3.30 12.42 8.63
CA VAL A 62 -2.27 11.40 8.89
C VAL A 62 -2.84 10.29 9.75
N LEU A 63 -3.50 10.61 10.86
CA LEU A 63 -4.09 9.61 11.75
C LEU A 63 -5.20 8.81 11.06
N ALA A 64 -6.05 9.48 10.28
CA ALA A 64 -7.11 8.82 9.52
C ALA A 64 -6.53 7.84 8.49
N LEU A 65 -5.53 8.27 7.73
CA LEU A 65 -4.86 7.41 6.75
C LEU A 65 -4.16 6.23 7.43
N ALA A 66 -3.43 6.45 8.52
CA ALA A 66 -2.75 5.38 9.26
C ALA A 66 -3.72 4.29 9.74
N ARG A 67 -4.89 4.70 10.25
CA ARG A 67 -5.93 3.77 10.69
C ARG A 67 -6.58 3.02 9.52
N ALA A 68 -6.87 3.74 8.43
CA ALA A 68 -7.51 3.16 7.25
C ALA A 68 -6.57 2.21 6.48
N ALA A 69 -5.26 2.50 6.44
CA ALA A 69 -4.28 1.67 5.75
C ALA A 69 -3.75 0.51 6.62
N GLY A 70 -3.67 0.69 7.93
CA GLY A 70 -3.06 -0.27 8.85
C GLY A 70 -3.91 -1.51 9.17
N ALA A 71 -3.56 -2.19 10.27
CA ALA A 71 -4.15 -3.46 10.67
C ALA A 71 -5.66 -3.42 10.92
N GLY A 72 -6.21 -2.27 11.33
CA GLY A 72 -7.66 -2.08 11.52
C GLY A 72 -8.43 -1.73 10.23
N GLY A 73 -7.74 -1.65 9.09
CA GLY A 73 -8.31 -1.29 7.80
C GLY A 73 -7.76 -2.18 6.69
N MET A 74 -7.15 -1.59 5.67
CA MET A 74 -6.72 -2.24 4.44
C MET A 74 -5.86 -3.50 4.68
N VAL A 75 -4.76 -3.40 5.43
CA VAL A 75 -3.86 -4.56 5.67
C VAL A 75 -4.57 -5.68 6.44
N GLY A 76 -5.43 -5.33 7.40
CA GLY A 76 -6.25 -6.32 8.11
C GLY A 76 -7.23 -7.01 7.19
N GLY A 77 -7.89 -6.25 6.31
CA GLY A 77 -8.78 -6.79 5.29
C GLY A 77 -8.06 -7.76 4.34
N GLN A 78 -6.85 -7.42 3.90
CA GLN A 78 -6.04 -8.30 3.04
C GLN A 78 -5.59 -9.57 3.76
N THR A 79 -5.28 -9.48 5.05
CA THR A 79 -4.94 -10.66 5.85
C THR A 79 -6.13 -11.62 5.91
N LEU A 80 -7.34 -11.10 6.14
CA LEU A 80 -8.57 -11.90 6.15
C LEU A 80 -8.87 -12.53 4.77
N ASP A 81 -8.56 -11.82 3.68
CA ASP A 81 -8.75 -12.32 2.31
C ASP A 81 -7.82 -13.51 2.02
N LEU A 82 -6.52 -13.38 2.32
CA LEU A 82 -5.54 -14.47 2.19
C LEU A 82 -5.89 -15.68 3.07
N GLU A 83 -6.38 -15.45 4.29
CA GLU A 83 -6.87 -16.52 5.16
C GLU A 83 -8.07 -17.25 4.56
N ALA A 84 -9.00 -16.52 3.93
CA ALA A 84 -10.16 -17.10 3.27
C ALA A 84 -9.79 -17.91 2.02
N GLU A 85 -8.78 -17.48 1.26
CA GLU A 85 -8.29 -18.19 0.08
C GLU A 85 -7.57 -19.51 0.43
N ARG A 86 -6.85 -19.56 1.56
CA ARG A 86 -6.22 -20.81 2.05
C ARG A 86 -7.20 -21.91 2.43
N ILE A 87 -8.46 -21.57 2.68
CA ILE A 87 -9.51 -22.53 3.08
C ILE A 87 -10.23 -23.12 1.84
N ARG A 88 -10.00 -22.57 0.64
CA ARG A 88 -10.49 -23.12 -0.64
C ARG A 88 -9.61 -24.24 -1.17
#